data_AF-A0A132HZ25-F1
#
_entry.id   AF-A0A132HZ25-F1
#
_cell.length_a   1.000
_cell.length_b   1.000
_cell.length_c   1.000
_cell.angle_alpha   90.00
_cell.angle_beta   90.00
_cell.angle_gamma   90.00
#
_symmetry.space_group_name_H-M   'P 1'
#
loop_
_entity.id
_entity.type
_entity.pdbx_description
1 polymer ?
#
loop_
_entity_poly.entity_id
_entity_poly.type
_entity_poly.pdbx_seq_one_letter_code
_entity_poly.pdbx_strand_id
1 'polypeptide(L)'
;MKKCLRITAMLAVASMIMMLFGCNKGEEGGFTTATSGSKAARDESFRMGEKLNNPYTVENMLIAQDSLLAIGQLKEPINIYATHLYVQLFPSDSSDMNRILADTTLHLFPYPLDYEIEGEGSFEVQEGETPEVYTVVPVGYDFPVDYKVIDECFIPAENH
;
A
#
# COMPACT_ATOMS: atom_id res chain seq x y z
N MET A 1 -16.15 -9.24 65.23
CA MET A 1 -17.16 -9.02 64.16
C MET A 1 -17.02 -7.67 63.41
N LYS A 2 -15.85 -6.99 63.42
CA LYS A 2 -15.67 -5.67 62.75
C LYS A 2 -14.79 -5.69 61.49
N LYS A 3 -14.19 -6.85 61.15
CA LYS A 3 -13.27 -7.00 60.00
C LYS A 3 -13.99 -7.47 58.73
N CYS A 4 -15.10 -8.23 58.85
CA CYS A 4 -15.89 -8.69 57.71
C CYS A 4 -16.70 -7.55 57.06
N LEU A 5 -17.20 -6.60 57.86
CA LEU A 5 -18.03 -5.47 57.38
C LEU A 5 -17.25 -4.44 56.54
N ARG A 6 -15.92 -4.36 56.70
CA ARG A 6 -15.07 -3.41 55.95
C ARG A 6 -14.67 -3.91 54.57
N ILE A 7 -14.59 -5.24 54.38
CA ILE A 7 -14.23 -5.85 53.10
C ILE A 7 -15.45 -5.86 52.16
N THR A 8 -16.65 -6.13 52.67
CA THR A 8 -17.89 -6.02 51.88
C THR A 8 -18.21 -4.58 51.46
N ALA A 9 -17.87 -3.58 52.29
CA ALA A 9 -18.04 -2.18 51.92
C ALA A 9 -17.11 -1.73 50.78
N MET A 10 -15.86 -2.23 50.71
CA MET A 10 -14.94 -1.88 49.62
C MET A 10 -15.28 -2.59 48.29
N LEU A 11 -15.78 -3.84 48.34
CA LEU A 11 -16.27 -4.56 47.14
C LEU A 11 -17.54 -3.93 46.55
N ALA A 12 -18.42 -3.39 47.38
CA ALA A 12 -19.62 -2.69 46.92
C ALA A 12 -19.31 -1.35 46.24
N VAL A 13 -18.29 -0.62 46.71
CA VAL A 13 -17.87 0.67 46.11
C VAL A 13 -17.14 0.46 44.77
N ALA A 14 -16.35 -0.62 44.64
CA ALA A 14 -15.67 -0.95 43.39
C ALA A 14 -16.66 -1.38 42.27
N SER A 15 -17.76 -2.05 42.61
CA SER A 15 -18.79 -2.45 41.65
C SER A 15 -19.63 -1.28 41.11
N MET A 16 -19.69 -0.15 41.82
CA MET A 16 -20.50 1.01 41.43
C MET A 16 -19.76 1.99 40.51
N ILE A 17 -18.43 1.85 40.38
CA ILE A 17 -17.60 2.70 39.50
C ILE A 17 -17.51 2.14 38.06
N MET A 18 -17.80 0.85 37.87
CA MET A 18 -17.75 0.21 36.54
C MET A 18 -18.99 0.48 35.66
N MET A 19 -20.01 1.17 36.18
CA MET A 19 -21.25 1.50 35.46
C MET A 19 -21.26 2.89 34.80
N LEU A 20 -20.13 3.63 34.79
CA LEU A 20 -20.05 4.95 34.15
C LEU A 20 -19.33 4.96 32.78
N PHE A 21 -18.99 3.80 32.22
CA PHE A 21 -18.55 3.67 30.83
C PHE A 21 -19.63 3.03 29.93
N GLY A 22 -20.89 3.44 30.12
CA GLY A 22 -21.95 3.16 29.17
C GLY A 22 -21.78 4.04 27.92
N CYS A 23 -21.38 3.41 26.82
CA CYS A 23 -21.35 4.03 25.50
C CYS A 23 -22.79 4.44 25.14
N ASN A 24 -23.06 5.74 25.02
CA ASN A 24 -24.38 6.24 24.64
C ASN A 24 -24.56 5.93 23.14
N LYS A 25 -25.51 5.05 22.80
CA LYS A 25 -25.96 4.85 21.43
C LYS A 25 -26.80 6.07 21.04
N GLY A 26 -26.12 7.07 20.48
CA GLY A 26 -26.72 8.29 19.94
C GLY A 26 -27.52 7.97 18.68
N GLU A 27 -28.72 8.55 18.66
CA GLU A 27 -29.83 8.31 17.75
C GLU A 27 -29.55 8.64 16.28
N GLU A 28 -30.33 7.99 15.43
CA GLU A 28 -30.46 8.31 14.02
C GLU A 28 -31.01 9.73 13.86
N GLY A 29 -30.18 10.63 13.35
CA GLY A 29 -30.53 12.02 13.06
C GLY A 29 -30.37 12.27 11.57
N GLY A 30 -31.51 12.43 10.91
CA GLY A 30 -31.57 12.86 9.52
C GLY A 30 -30.90 14.20 9.25
N PHE A 31 -30.62 14.40 7.96
CA PHE A 31 -30.35 15.66 7.26
C PHE A 31 -30.73 16.91 8.06
N THR A 32 -29.73 17.68 8.49
CA THR A 32 -29.84 19.15 8.59
C THR A 32 -28.50 19.80 8.23
N THR A 33 -28.64 20.95 7.57
CA THR A 33 -27.66 21.80 6.90
C THR A 33 -26.77 22.63 7.85
N ALA A 34 -25.46 22.71 7.51
CA ALA A 34 -24.48 23.83 7.60
C ALA A 34 -24.43 24.71 8.89
N THR A 35 -23.30 25.09 9.53
CA THR A 35 -21.97 25.54 9.06
C THR A 35 -20.97 25.72 10.23
N SER A 36 -19.67 25.56 9.90
CA SER A 36 -18.42 26.09 10.54
C SER A 36 -17.95 25.61 11.91
N GLY A 37 -17.21 24.49 11.88
CA GLY A 37 -15.88 24.44 12.47
C GLY A 37 -14.88 24.24 11.33
N SER A 38 -13.80 25.03 11.29
CA SER A 38 -12.76 24.94 10.26
C SER A 38 -12.10 23.55 10.28
N LYS A 39 -12.65 22.62 9.48
CA LYS A 39 -11.87 21.53 8.93
C LYS A 39 -11.02 22.19 7.85
N ALA A 40 -9.70 22.16 8.02
CA ALA A 40 -8.81 22.35 6.89
C ALA A 40 -9.37 21.49 5.75
N ALA A 41 -9.64 22.10 4.60
CA ALA A 41 -10.04 21.37 3.41
C ALA A 41 -9.04 20.24 3.26
N ARG A 42 -9.51 18.98 3.32
CA ARG A 42 -8.65 17.86 2.96
C ARG A 42 -8.25 18.13 1.53
N ASP A 43 -6.94 18.29 1.33
CA ASP A 43 -6.35 18.42 0.01
C ASP A 43 -6.65 17.10 -0.72
N GLU A 44 -7.67 17.12 -1.58
CA GLU A 44 -8.10 15.97 -2.39
C GLU A 44 -7.18 15.77 -3.61
N SER A 45 -6.00 16.40 -3.66
CA SER A 45 -5.06 16.19 -4.76
C SER A 45 -4.27 14.89 -4.61
N PHE A 46 -4.07 14.18 -5.72
CA PHE A 46 -3.18 13.01 -5.78
C PHE A 46 -1.73 13.48 -5.56
N ARG A 47 -1.02 12.87 -4.60
CA ARG A 47 0.35 13.24 -4.26
C ARG A 47 1.19 12.00 -4.03
N MET A 48 2.44 12.05 -4.49
CA MET A 48 3.42 11.01 -4.16
C MET A 48 4.00 11.31 -2.77
N GLY A 49 3.89 10.33 -1.87
CA GLY A 49 4.48 10.35 -0.54
C GLY A 49 5.90 9.82 -0.51
N GLU A 50 6.27 9.13 0.56
CA GLU A 50 7.62 8.58 0.73
C GLU A 50 7.90 7.40 -0.20
N LYS A 51 9.19 7.19 -0.51
CA LYS A 51 9.63 6.02 -1.27
C LYS A 51 9.50 4.78 -0.40
N LEU A 52 8.79 3.77 -0.90
CA LEU A 52 8.58 2.49 -0.24
C LEU A 52 9.75 1.53 -0.49
N ASN A 53 10.04 0.70 0.51
CA ASN A 53 10.96 -0.41 0.35
C ASN A 53 10.25 -1.58 -0.35
N ASN A 54 10.48 -1.74 -1.65
CA ASN A 54 9.78 -2.71 -2.49
C ASN A 54 10.02 -4.16 -1.99
N PRO A 55 8.98 -4.88 -1.49
CA PRO A 55 9.16 -6.18 -0.86
C PRO A 55 9.64 -7.27 -1.81
N TYR A 56 9.48 -7.08 -3.13
CA TYR A 56 9.84 -8.06 -4.14
C TYR A 56 11.25 -7.88 -4.71
N THR A 57 12.02 -6.88 -4.27
CA THR A 57 13.43 -6.77 -4.70
C THR A 57 14.19 -8.03 -4.29
N VAL A 58 15.15 -8.44 -5.11
CA VAL A 58 16.00 -9.60 -4.78
C VAL A 58 16.63 -9.44 -3.39
N GLU A 59 17.09 -8.22 -3.06
CA GLU A 59 17.64 -7.89 -1.75
C GLU A 59 16.64 -8.12 -0.60
N ASN A 60 15.43 -7.56 -0.69
CA ASN A 60 14.42 -7.71 0.37
C ASN A 60 13.92 -9.15 0.49
N MET A 61 13.83 -9.89 -0.62
CA MET A 61 13.47 -11.31 -0.59
C MET A 61 14.54 -12.17 0.07
N LEU A 62 15.84 -11.86 -0.13
CA LEU A 62 16.93 -12.53 0.59
C LEU A 62 16.89 -12.21 2.09
N ILE A 63 16.66 -10.96 2.47
CA ILE A 63 16.50 -10.56 3.88
C ILE A 63 15.31 -11.30 4.52
N ALA A 64 14.19 -11.43 3.81
CA ALA A 64 13.03 -12.18 4.28
C ALA A 64 13.36 -13.68 4.43
N GLN A 65 14.07 -14.29 3.48
CA GLN A 65 14.52 -15.67 3.55
C GLN A 65 15.38 -15.91 4.81
N ASP A 66 16.38 -15.08 5.05
CA ASP A 66 17.27 -15.19 6.20
C ASP A 66 16.49 -15.08 7.52
N SER A 67 15.55 -14.14 7.56
CA SER A 67 14.67 -13.95 8.72
C SER A 67 13.82 -15.20 9.00
N LEU A 68 13.25 -15.82 7.96
CA LEU A 68 12.42 -17.03 8.08
C LEU A 68 13.23 -18.28 8.44
N LEU A 69 14.46 -18.41 7.92
CA LEU A 69 15.38 -19.49 8.30
C LEU A 69 15.77 -19.37 9.78
N ALA A 70 16.08 -18.16 10.25
CA ALA A 70 16.49 -17.91 11.62
C ALA A 70 15.41 -18.30 12.65
N ILE A 71 14.13 -18.13 12.31
CA ILE A 71 12.99 -18.50 13.17
C ILE A 71 12.44 -19.90 12.88
N GLY A 72 13.06 -20.66 11.97
CA GLY A 72 12.65 -22.01 11.60
C GLY A 72 11.31 -22.12 10.85
N GLN A 73 10.81 -21.01 10.29
CA GLN A 73 9.60 -21.01 9.45
C GLN A 73 9.89 -21.45 8.01
N LEU A 74 11.14 -21.30 7.56
CA LEU A 74 11.63 -21.88 6.33
C LEU A 74 12.59 -23.04 6.66
N LYS A 75 12.40 -24.20 6.03
CA LYS A 75 13.22 -25.40 6.28
C LYS A 75 14.56 -25.37 5.55
N GLU A 76 14.57 -24.79 4.36
CA GLU A 76 15.72 -24.73 3.46
C GLU A 76 15.65 -23.46 2.61
N PRO A 77 16.79 -22.88 2.21
CA PRO A 77 16.80 -21.69 1.38
C PRO A 77 16.15 -21.97 0.03
N ILE A 78 15.39 -21.00 -0.48
CA ILE A 78 14.85 -21.01 -1.84
C ILE A 78 15.81 -20.30 -2.78
N ASN A 79 15.83 -20.69 -4.05
CA ASN A 79 16.67 -20.06 -5.05
C ASN A 79 16.08 -18.70 -5.47
N ILE A 80 16.60 -17.61 -4.90
CA ILE A 80 16.17 -16.24 -5.18
C ILE A 80 17.12 -15.61 -6.20
N TYR A 81 16.56 -15.19 -7.33
CA TYR A 81 17.26 -14.48 -8.40
C TYR A 81 16.28 -13.56 -9.11
N ALA A 82 16.77 -12.60 -9.90
CA ALA A 82 15.92 -11.72 -10.68
C ALA A 82 15.09 -12.54 -11.69
N THR A 83 13.77 -12.52 -11.54
CA THR A 83 12.82 -13.17 -12.46
C THR A 83 12.06 -12.13 -13.27
N HIS A 84 11.89 -10.93 -12.71
CA HIS A 84 11.18 -9.82 -13.29
C HIS A 84 11.96 -8.53 -13.09
N LEU A 85 11.66 -7.53 -13.91
CA LEU A 85 12.16 -6.17 -13.84
C LEU A 85 10.99 -5.24 -13.59
N TYR A 86 11.09 -4.41 -12.56
CA TYR A 86 10.22 -3.25 -12.41
C TYR A 86 10.85 -2.09 -13.16
N VAL A 87 10.12 -1.54 -14.14
CA VAL A 87 10.67 -0.57 -15.10
C VAL A 87 9.76 0.63 -15.30
N GLN A 88 10.38 1.73 -15.71
CA GLN A 88 9.74 2.94 -16.23
C GLN A 88 9.97 3.01 -17.73
N LEU A 89 8.92 3.23 -18.50
CA LEU A 89 8.94 3.38 -19.96
C LEU A 89 8.80 4.86 -20.34
N PHE A 90 9.59 5.29 -21.32
CA PHE A 90 9.65 6.68 -21.82
C PHE A 90 9.19 6.74 -23.28
N PRO A 91 7.88 6.67 -23.56
CA PRO A 91 7.36 6.85 -24.91
C PRO A 91 7.68 8.27 -25.42
N SER A 92 8.29 8.38 -26.60
CA SER A 92 8.66 9.68 -27.17
C SER A 92 7.49 10.38 -27.85
N ASP A 93 6.52 9.61 -28.34
CA ASP A 93 5.34 10.11 -29.04
C ASP A 93 4.12 9.17 -28.94
N SER A 94 3.03 9.55 -29.59
CA SER A 94 1.79 8.75 -29.64
C SER A 94 1.96 7.39 -30.34
N SER A 95 2.89 7.24 -31.29
CA SER A 95 3.16 5.96 -31.94
C SER A 95 3.83 5.00 -30.97
N ASP A 96 4.77 5.48 -30.17
CA ASP A 96 5.39 4.71 -29.09
C ASP A 96 4.36 4.28 -28.05
N MET A 97 3.49 5.21 -27.62
CA MET A 97 2.38 4.87 -26.72
C MET A 97 1.45 3.80 -27.31
N ASN A 98 1.11 3.91 -28.60
CA ASN A 98 0.30 2.89 -29.28
C ASN A 98 0.97 1.51 -29.32
N ARG A 99 2.31 1.44 -29.44
CA ARG A 99 3.03 0.16 -29.38
C ARG A 99 2.97 -0.46 -27.99
N ILE A 100 3.13 0.36 -26.94
CA ILE A 100 2.99 -0.09 -25.55
C ILE A 100 1.57 -0.62 -25.31
N LEU A 101 0.54 0.13 -25.71
CA LEU A 101 -0.87 -0.25 -25.54
C LEU A 101 -1.30 -1.45 -26.39
N ALA A 102 -0.61 -1.71 -27.50
CA ALA A 102 -0.86 -2.88 -28.34
C ALA A 102 -0.39 -4.19 -27.69
N ASP A 103 0.55 -4.12 -26.74
CA ASP A 103 0.95 -5.29 -25.96
C ASP A 103 -0.03 -5.54 -24.80
N THR A 104 -0.96 -6.46 -25.03
CA THR A 104 -1.98 -6.81 -24.04
C THR A 104 -1.45 -7.66 -22.88
N THR A 105 -0.17 -8.04 -22.89
CA THR A 105 0.47 -8.78 -21.79
C THR A 105 1.01 -7.84 -20.72
N LEU A 106 1.12 -6.53 -21.02
CA LEU A 106 1.60 -5.53 -20.07
C LEU A 106 0.50 -5.08 -19.11
N HIS A 107 0.84 -5.08 -17.83
CA HIS A 107 0.10 -4.37 -16.79
C HIS A 107 0.73 -3.00 -16.58
N LEU A 108 0.05 -1.94 -17.03
CA LEU A 108 0.58 -0.58 -17.05
C LEU A 108 0.02 0.24 -15.89
N PHE A 109 0.88 1.00 -15.24
CA PHE A 109 0.53 1.93 -14.18
C PHE A 109 0.95 3.35 -14.57
N PRO A 110 0.10 4.35 -14.33
CA PRO A 110 0.42 5.74 -14.65
C PRO A 110 1.28 6.43 -13.57
N TYR A 111 1.64 5.71 -12.51
CA TYR A 111 2.46 6.19 -11.40
C TYR A 111 3.42 5.10 -10.92
N PRO A 112 4.52 5.47 -10.25
CA PRO A 112 5.46 4.49 -9.71
C PRO A 112 4.83 3.71 -8.54
N LEU A 113 5.11 2.41 -8.48
CA LEU A 113 4.61 1.47 -7.48
C LEU A 113 5.44 1.45 -6.18
N ASP A 114 6.63 2.06 -6.20
CA ASP A 114 7.59 2.13 -5.09
C ASP A 114 7.47 3.42 -4.26
N TYR A 115 6.27 4.03 -4.23
CA TYR A 115 5.99 5.23 -3.48
C TYR A 115 4.61 5.15 -2.82
N GLU A 116 4.47 5.79 -1.67
CA GLU A 116 3.17 5.98 -1.05
C GLU A 116 2.29 6.88 -1.92
N ILE A 117 1.00 6.54 -2.02
CA ILE A 117 0.00 7.41 -2.62
C ILE A 117 -0.71 8.14 -1.47
N GLU A 118 -0.55 9.45 -1.45
CA GLU A 118 -1.22 10.34 -0.51
C GLU A 118 -2.40 11.05 -1.20
N GLY A 119 -3.48 11.26 -0.46
CA GLY A 119 -4.70 11.90 -0.95
C GLY A 119 -5.71 10.93 -1.56
N GLU A 120 -6.91 11.43 -1.86
CA GLU A 120 -8.02 10.68 -2.47
C GLU A 120 -8.27 11.12 -3.93
N GLY A 121 -7.38 11.94 -4.49
CA GLY A 121 -7.50 12.47 -5.85
C GLY A 121 -7.19 11.47 -6.95
N SER A 122 -7.64 11.76 -8.16
CA SER A 122 -7.27 11.02 -9.37
C SER A 122 -5.91 11.46 -9.90
N PHE A 123 -5.16 10.52 -10.46
CA PHE A 123 -4.01 10.83 -11.31
C PHE A 123 -4.52 11.37 -12.66
N GLU A 124 -4.21 12.63 -12.98
CA GLU A 124 -4.58 13.28 -14.24
C GLU A 124 -3.36 13.41 -15.15
N VAL A 125 -3.48 12.92 -16.38
CA VAL A 125 -2.51 13.17 -17.45
C VAL A 125 -2.95 14.44 -18.18
N GLN A 126 -2.05 15.40 -18.36
CA GLN A 126 -2.39 16.63 -19.09
C GLN A 126 -2.64 16.32 -20.58
N GLU A 127 -3.60 17.03 -21.16
CA GLU A 127 -3.95 16.86 -22.57
C GLU A 127 -2.76 17.22 -23.47
N GLY A 128 -2.35 16.29 -24.34
CA GLY A 128 -1.23 16.45 -25.26
C GLY A 128 0.13 16.01 -24.71
N GLU A 129 0.22 15.57 -23.46
CA GLU A 129 1.42 14.92 -22.92
C GLU A 129 1.47 13.43 -23.29
N THR A 130 2.67 12.90 -23.51
CA THR A 130 2.88 11.45 -23.64
C THR A 130 3.40 10.97 -22.28
N PRO A 131 2.53 10.40 -21.42
CA PRO A 131 2.91 10.08 -20.05
C PRO A 131 3.92 8.94 -20.02
N GLU A 132 4.86 9.03 -19.08
CA GLU A 132 5.67 7.90 -18.67
C GLU A 132 4.77 6.86 -17.99
N VAL A 133 5.08 5.59 -18.19
CA VAL A 133 4.29 4.49 -17.62
C VAL A 133 5.20 3.46 -16.97
N TYR A 134 4.67 2.78 -15.97
CA TYR A 134 5.39 1.84 -15.15
C TYR A 134 4.82 0.44 -15.34
N THR A 135 5.69 -0.57 -15.34
CA THR A 135 5.25 -1.96 -15.48
C THR A 135 6.26 -2.92 -14.85
N VAL A 136 5.85 -4.18 -14.69
CA VAL A 136 6.70 -5.27 -14.25
C VAL A 136 6.66 -6.35 -15.31
N VAL A 137 7.84 -6.73 -15.82
CA VAL A 137 7.97 -7.70 -16.92
C VAL A 137 9.01 -8.76 -16.61
N PRO A 138 8.92 -9.97 -17.18
CA PRO A 138 9.96 -10.99 -17.03
C PRO A 138 11.34 -10.50 -17.49
N VAL A 139 12.41 -11.04 -16.90
CA VAL A 139 13.77 -10.79 -17.39
C VAL A 139 13.90 -11.19 -18.85
N GLY A 140 14.53 -10.33 -19.65
CA GLY A 140 14.67 -10.54 -21.10
C GLY A 140 13.48 -10.08 -21.95
N TYR A 141 12.51 -9.38 -21.37
CA TYR A 141 11.46 -8.70 -22.11
C TYR A 141 12.04 -7.70 -23.15
N ASP A 142 11.46 -7.70 -24.36
CA ASP A 142 11.89 -6.83 -25.46
C ASP A 142 11.09 -5.52 -25.44
N PHE A 143 11.73 -4.42 -25.07
CA PHE A 143 11.06 -3.13 -24.90
C PHE A 143 10.89 -2.41 -26.25
N PRO A 144 9.65 -1.97 -26.59
CA PRO A 144 9.40 -1.26 -27.85
C PRO A 144 9.86 0.21 -27.83
N VAL A 145 10.30 0.72 -26.66
CA VAL A 145 10.63 2.12 -26.36
C VAL A 145 11.82 2.19 -25.39
N ASP A 146 12.35 3.38 -25.18
CA ASP A 146 13.34 3.63 -24.14
C ASP A 146 12.77 3.34 -22.74
N TYR A 147 13.61 2.78 -21.87
CA TYR A 147 13.20 2.36 -20.54
C TYR A 147 14.32 2.52 -19.51
N LYS A 148 13.95 2.52 -18.24
CA LYS A 148 14.85 2.48 -17.10
C LYS A 148 14.43 1.36 -16.16
N VAL A 149 15.37 0.49 -15.81
CA VAL A 149 15.19 -0.48 -14.72
C VAL A 149 15.23 0.26 -13.39
N ILE A 150 14.17 0.11 -12.60
CA ILE A 150 14.07 0.65 -11.25
C ILE A 150 14.62 -0.38 -10.27
N ASP A 151 14.08 -1.61 -10.31
CA ASP A 151 14.46 -2.71 -9.43
C ASP A 151 14.49 -4.06 -10.17
N GLU A 152 15.39 -4.94 -9.72
CA GLU A 152 15.35 -6.37 -10.04
C GLU A 152 14.49 -7.11 -9.01
N CYS A 153 13.46 -7.82 -9.48
CA CYS A 153 12.45 -8.44 -8.63
C CYS A 153 12.48 -9.97 -8.71
N PHE A 154 12.26 -10.63 -7.57
CA PHE A 154 11.91 -12.04 -7.49
C PHE A 154 10.41 -12.17 -7.26
N ILE A 155 9.68 -12.57 -8.29
CA ILE A 155 8.25 -12.87 -8.24
C ILE A 155 8.11 -14.37 -8.48
N PRO A 156 7.73 -15.15 -7.45
CA PRO A 156 7.51 -16.58 -7.59
C PRO A 156 6.48 -16.86 -8.68
N ALA A 157 6.69 -17.89 -9.49
CA ALA A 157 5.65 -18.34 -10.42
C ALA A 157 4.38 -18.71 -9.65
N GLU A 158 3.22 -18.22 -10.12
CA GLU A 158 1.94 -18.65 -9.56
C GLU A 158 1.71 -20.12 -9.93
N ASN A 159 1.58 -20.98 -8.91
CA ASN A 159 1.10 -22.35 -9.10
C ASN A 159 -0.43 -22.29 -9.18
N HIS A 160 -0.98 -22.24 -10.40
CA HIS A 160 -2.42 -22.44 -10.63
C HIS A 160 -2.79 -23.93 -10.65
#